data_AF-A0A553QCJ3-F1
#
_entry.id   AF-A0A553QCJ3-F1
#
_cell.length_a   1.000
_cell.length_b   1.000
_cell.length_c   1.000
_cell.angle_alpha   90.00
_cell.angle_beta   90.00
_cell.angle_gamma   90.00
#
_symmetry.space_group_name_H-M   'P 1'
#
loop_
_entity.id
_entity.type
_entity.pdbx_description
1 polymer ?
#
loop_
_entity_poly.entity_id
_entity_poly.type
_entity_poly.pdbx_seq_one_letter_code
_entity_poly.pdbx_strand_id
1 'polypeptide(L)'
;MDPFDSFNSHKEVLSASAKANPEVPEPWSRFSAWLECVCVVTFDLELGQAIELIYPVDVKLTEKEKTSLCYLSFPDSYSGKEPTSPID
;
A
#
# COMPACT_ATOMS: atom_id res chain seq x y z
N MET A 1 -20.87 1.33 -18.27
CA MET A 1 -20.52 0.41 -17.17
C MET A 1 -19.10 0.69 -16.77
N ASP A 2 -18.88 1.19 -15.56
CA ASP A 2 -17.54 1.34 -15.01
C ASP A 2 -16.95 -0.06 -14.75
N PRO A 3 -15.71 -0.35 -15.18
CA PRO A 3 -15.07 -1.66 -14.96
C PRO A 3 -14.91 -2.02 -13.48
N PHE A 4 -14.97 -1.02 -12.61
CA PHE A 4 -14.73 -1.14 -11.18
C PHE A 4 -15.94 -1.64 -10.39
N ASP A 5 -17.14 -1.57 -10.97
CA ASP A 5 -18.37 -1.97 -10.27
C ASP A 5 -18.53 -3.49 -10.18
N SER A 6 -17.86 -4.24 -11.07
CA SER A 6 -17.78 -5.70 -11.00
C SER A 6 -17.00 -6.20 -9.78
N PHE A 7 -16.14 -5.36 -9.18
CA PHE A 7 -15.31 -5.73 -8.04
C PHE A 7 -16.09 -5.77 -6.72
N ASN A 8 -17.14 -4.96 -6.58
CA ASN A 8 -18.01 -5.01 -5.40
C ASN A 8 -18.85 -6.29 -5.35
N SER A 9 -19.12 -6.93 -6.50
CA SER A 9 -19.83 -8.22 -6.52
C SER A 9 -18.99 -9.38 -5.98
N HIS A 10 -17.65 -9.25 -5.91
CA HIS A 10 -16.77 -10.27 -5.33
C HIS A 10 -16.67 -10.20 -3.80
N LYS A 11 -17.24 -9.17 -3.15
CA LYS A 11 -17.24 -9.03 -1.69
C LYS A 11 -18.09 -10.09 -0.96
N GLU A 12 -19.05 -10.73 -1.63
CA GLU A 12 -19.97 -11.66 -0.96
C GLU A 12 -19.51 -13.13 -0.91
N VAL A 13 -18.47 -13.50 -1.68
CA VAL A 13 -18.11 -14.92 -1.88
C VAL A 13 -16.86 -15.36 -1.09
N LEU A 14 -16.06 -14.42 -0.57
CA LEU A 14 -14.76 -14.74 0.04
C LEU A 14 -14.80 -15.27 1.49
N SER A 15 -15.99 -15.60 2.03
CA SER A 15 -16.10 -16.26 3.35
C SER A 15 -16.18 -17.79 3.28
N ALA A 16 -16.11 -18.41 2.11
CA ALA A 16 -16.21 -19.86 2.02
C ALA A 16 -15.27 -20.50 0.97
N SER A 17 -14.21 -21.09 1.52
CA SER A 17 -13.63 -22.37 1.09
C SER A 17 -12.81 -22.41 -0.20
N ALA A 18 -11.61 -22.96 -0.04
CA ALA A 18 -10.67 -23.35 -1.07
C ALA A 18 -11.34 -24.20 -2.18
N LYS A 19 -11.53 -23.64 -3.38
CA LYS A 19 -11.44 -24.38 -4.66
C LYS A 19 -11.54 -23.47 -5.89
N ALA A 20 -10.67 -23.78 -6.85
CA ALA A 20 -10.67 -23.45 -8.27
C ALA A 20 -10.18 -22.06 -8.72
N ASN A 21 -9.17 -22.14 -9.58
CA ASN A 21 -8.42 -21.15 -10.34
C ASN A 21 -9.31 -20.29 -11.27
N PRO A 22 -9.30 -18.95 -11.17
CA PRO A 22 -9.48 -18.10 -12.34
C PRO A 22 -8.10 -17.93 -12.99
N GLU A 23 -7.95 -18.30 -14.26
CA GLU A 23 -6.71 -18.08 -15.01
C GLU A 23 -6.36 -16.59 -14.97
N VAL A 24 -5.44 -16.23 -14.08
CA VAL A 24 -4.77 -14.94 -14.11
C VAL A 24 -4.12 -14.86 -15.49
N PRO A 25 -4.47 -13.86 -16.33
CA PRO A 25 -3.90 -13.73 -17.67
C PRO A 25 -2.38 -13.89 -17.58
N GLU A 26 -1.79 -14.75 -18.43
CA GLU A 26 -0.36 -15.13 -18.38
C GLU A 26 0.62 -13.97 -18.09
N PRO A 27 0.43 -12.74 -18.63
CA PRO A 27 1.30 -11.61 -18.33
C PRO A 27 1.28 -11.18 -16.85
N TRP A 28 0.10 -11.23 -16.20
CA TRP A 28 -0.07 -10.77 -14.82
C TRP A 28 0.56 -11.75 -13.82
N SER A 29 0.57 -13.05 -14.13
CA SER A 29 1.24 -14.08 -13.32
C SER A 29 2.76 -13.87 -13.23
N ARG A 30 3.39 -13.32 -14.28
CA ARG A 30 4.82 -12.96 -14.25
C ARG A 30 5.04 -11.63 -13.53
N PHE A 31 4.12 -10.69 -13.70
CA PHE A 31 4.17 -9.37 -13.05
C PHE A 31 4.05 -9.46 -11.53
N SER A 32 3.19 -10.34 -11.01
CA SER A 32 3.05 -10.56 -9.56
C SER A 32 4.28 -11.16 -8.88
N ALA A 33 5.25 -11.68 -9.64
CA ALA A 33 6.54 -12.10 -9.08
C ALA A 33 7.51 -10.91 -8.87
N TRP A 34 7.18 -9.73 -9.41
CA TRP A 34 8.04 -8.53 -9.38
C TRP A 34 7.43 -7.43 -8.50
N LEU A 35 6.10 -7.43 -8.34
CA LEU A 35 5.38 -6.44 -7.56
C LEU A 35 4.58 -7.13 -6.45
N GLU A 36 4.95 -6.84 -5.21
CA GLU A 36 4.31 -7.38 -4.00
C GLU A 36 3.05 -6.58 -3.64
N CYS A 37 3.15 -5.25 -3.61
CA CYS A 37 2.02 -4.37 -3.31
C CYS A 37 2.21 -2.96 -3.91
N VAL A 38 1.10 -2.24 -4.03
CA VAL A 38 1.04 -0.81 -4.35
C VAL A 38 0.48 -0.10 -3.13
N CYS A 39 1.15 0.96 -2.69
CA CYS A 39 0.71 1.80 -1.60
C CYS A 39 0.46 3.22 -2.11
N VAL A 40 -0.66 3.81 -1.70
CA VAL A 40 -0.91 5.24 -1.87
C VAL A 40 -0.44 5.94 -0.61
N VAL A 41 0.64 6.72 -0.74
CA VAL A 41 1.20 7.52 0.34
C VAL A 41 0.83 8.97 0.11
N THR A 42 0.28 9.60 1.14
CA THR A 42 -0.06 11.02 1.13
C THR A 42 0.72 11.76 2.19
N PHE A 43 0.88 13.06 1.97
CA PHE A 43 1.51 13.96 2.92
C PHE A 43 0.54 15.07 3.26
N ASP A 44 0.18 15.15 4.53
CA ASP A 44 -0.61 16.22 5.10
C ASP A 44 0.26 17.07 6.04
N LEU A 45 0.01 18.38 6.08
CA LEU A 45 0.83 19.30 6.87
C LEU A 45 0.63 19.15 8.39
N GLU A 46 -0.52 18.66 8.83
CA GLU A 46 -0.86 18.46 10.25
C GLU A 46 -0.55 17.03 10.72
N LEU A 47 -0.82 16.03 9.87
CA LEU A 47 -0.66 14.61 10.19
C LEU A 47 0.70 14.03 9.76
N GLY A 48 1.38 14.66 8.80
CA GLY A 48 2.62 14.17 8.21
C GLY A 48 2.38 13.13 7.11
N GLN A 49 3.36 12.25 6.91
CA GLN A 49 3.30 11.20 5.88
C GLN A 49 2.48 10.00 6.38
N ALA A 50 1.48 9.59 5.61
CA ALA A 50 0.65 8.43 5.95
C ALA A 50 0.34 7.59 4.71
N ILE A 51 0.15 6.29 4.93
CA ILE A 51 -0.37 5.38 3.90
C ILE A 51 -1.89 5.38 3.99
N GLU A 52 -2.53 5.78 2.91
CA GLU A 52 -4.00 5.85 2.82
C GLU A 52 -4.60 4.53 2.31
N LEU A 53 -3.91 3.87 1.38
CA LEU A 53 -4.37 2.64 0.76
C LEU A 53 -3.22 1.67 0.49
N ILE A 54 -3.49 0.38 0.67
CA ILE A 54 -2.60 -0.72 0.31
C ILE A 54 -3.38 -1.67 -0.60
N TYR A 55 -2.78 -2.03 -1.73
CA TYR A 55 -3.30 -3.03 -2.65
C TYR A 55 -2.23 -4.11 -2.94
N PRO A 56 -2.58 -5.40 -2.89
CA PRO A 56 -3.88 -5.94 -2.51
C PRO A 56 -4.12 -5.83 -0.98
N VAL A 57 -5.40 -5.80 -0.57
CA VAL A 57 -5.82 -5.42 0.80
C VAL A 57 -5.41 -6.43 1.88
N ASP A 58 -5.08 -7.64 1.47
CA ASP A 58 -4.62 -8.74 2.32
C ASP A 58 -3.13 -8.65 2.68
N VAL A 59 -2.37 -7.77 2.03
CA VAL A 59 -0.97 -7.51 2.35
C VAL A 59 -0.85 -6.82 3.70
N LYS A 60 -0.11 -7.45 4.61
CA LYS A 60 0.19 -6.91 5.94
C LYS A 60 1.60 -6.36 5.98
N LEU A 61 1.71 -5.05 5.81
CA LEU A 61 2.97 -4.34 6.03
C LEU A 61 3.23 -4.16 7.52
N THR A 62 4.46 -4.39 7.94
CA THR A 62 4.94 -4.04 9.28
C THR A 62 5.06 -2.53 9.44
N GLU A 63 5.03 -2.04 10.68
CA GLU A 63 5.20 -0.60 10.96
C GLU A 63 6.54 -0.06 10.42
N LYS A 64 7.59 -0.88 10.41
CA LYS A 64 8.88 -0.54 9.83
C LYS A 64 8.79 -0.34 8.32
N GLU A 65 8.11 -1.23 7.60
CA GLU A 65 7.93 -1.13 6.14
C GLU A 65 7.07 0.06 5.77
N LYS A 66 5.94 0.27 6.48
CA LYS A 66 5.09 1.45 6.26
C LYS A 66 5.87 2.74 6.42
N THR A 67 6.65 2.82 7.50
CA THR A 67 7.54 3.93 7.78
C THR A 67 8.54 4.12 6.63
N SER A 68 9.25 3.05 6.23
CA SER A 68 10.21 3.10 5.10
C SER A 68 9.56 3.54 3.78
N LEU A 69 8.34 3.11 3.48
CA LEU A 69 7.61 3.53 2.28
C LEU A 69 7.30 5.03 2.30
N CYS A 70 6.83 5.56 3.44
CA CYS A 70 6.62 6.99 3.61
C CYS A 70 7.92 7.79 3.39
N TYR A 71 9.01 7.35 4.02
CA TYR A 71 10.33 7.97 3.88
C TYR A 71 10.81 8.04 2.43
N LEU A 72 10.64 6.96 1.67
CA LEU A 72 11.10 6.89 0.28
C LEU A 72 10.18 7.66 -0.68
N SER A 73 8.89 7.80 -0.34
CA SER A 73 7.91 8.52 -1.17
C SER A 73 8.11 10.04 -1.11
N PHE A 74 8.64 10.55 -0.01
CA PHE A 74 8.85 11.99 0.22
C PHE A 74 10.23 12.26 0.86
N PRO A 75 11.31 12.25 0.05
CA PRO A 75 12.69 12.34 0.54
C PRO A 75 13.04 13.68 1.21
N ASP A 76 12.31 14.77 0.93
CA ASP A 76 12.62 16.11 1.46
C ASP A 76 12.00 16.42 2.82
N SER A 77 10.92 15.72 3.22
CA SER A 77 10.16 16.08 4.44
C SER A 77 10.89 15.81 5.76
N TYR A 78 12.07 15.16 5.73
CA TYR A 78 12.88 14.90 6.93
C TYR A 78 14.05 15.87 7.14
N SER A 79 14.30 16.80 6.23
CA SER A 79 15.42 17.77 6.31
C SER A 79 15.31 18.78 7.46
N GLY A 80 14.20 18.79 8.21
CA GLY A 80 13.94 19.77 9.28
C GLY A 80 14.03 19.25 10.71
N LYS A 81 14.35 17.97 10.94
CA LYS A 81 14.53 17.41 12.29
C LYS A 81 16.01 17.33 12.67
N GLU A 82 16.73 18.45 12.62
CA GLU A 82 17.89 18.57 13.51
C GLU A 82 17.33 18.74 14.93
N PRO A 83 17.69 17.89 15.90
CA PRO A 83 17.49 18.24 17.29
C PRO A 83 18.34 19.48 17.52
N THR A 84 17.70 20.65 17.62
CA THR A 84 18.35 21.84 18.17
C THR A 84 18.91 21.40 19.52
N SER A 85 20.24 21.31 19.59
CA SER A 85 20.97 20.97 20.81
C SER A 85 20.37 21.74 21.99
N PRO A 86 20.28 21.14 23.19
CA PRO A 86 19.97 21.91 24.39
C PRO A 86 20.96 23.08 24.45
N ILE A 87 20.42 24.29 24.39
CA ILE A 87 21.19 25.51 24.63
C ILE A 87 21.46 25.48 26.14
N ASP A 88 22.70 25.16 26.52
CA ASP A 88 23.27 25.46 27.84
C ASP A 88 23.35 26.99 28.04
#